data_AF-A0A2R6D9W0-F1
#
_entry.id   AF-A0A2R6D9W0-F1
#
_cell.length_a   1.000
_cell.length_b   1.000
_cell.length_c   1.000
_cell.angle_alpha   90.00
_cell.angle_beta   90.00
_cell.angle_gamma   90.00
#
_symmetry.space_group_name_H-M   'P 1'
#
loop_
_entity.id
_entity.type
_entity.pdbx_description
1 polymer ?
#
loop_
_entity_poly.entity_id
_entity_poly.type
_entity_poly.pdbx_seq_one_letter_code
_entity_poly.pdbx_strand_id
1 'polypeptide(L)'
;MFSRLARTAELFRGTKVPDQQYRPGEHGPIVQDVEFEDRVVERYWLNPPFAYVVVTYDDQQDKHLYRVIEPSLDRFETDLIESLYDDVRTPLLYGAGQGDPEGVLKGELRRRLKKYGVETDVAGFYRLYYYLYRRFRGFGRIDPLMHDPAIEDISCDGYEVPLYVYHDDYQDIETNVSFDQDELDSYIVRMAQQAGRHISVGNP
;
A
#
# COMPACT_ATOMS: atom_id res chain seq x y z
N MET A 1 -25.27 24.62 -41.53
CA MET A 1 -25.15 25.38 -40.25
C MET A 1 -25.08 24.41 -39.06
N PHE A 2 -24.26 23.35 -39.13
CA PHE A 2 -24.19 22.25 -38.15
C PHE A 2 -22.74 22.03 -37.68
N SER A 3 -22.09 23.09 -37.21
CA SER A 3 -20.74 22.98 -36.66
C SER A 3 -20.53 24.04 -35.58
N ARG A 4 -21.18 23.83 -34.42
CA ARG A 4 -20.85 24.55 -33.18
C ARG A 4 -21.44 23.98 -31.90
N LEU A 5 -22.25 22.92 -31.96
CA LEU A 5 -22.85 22.29 -30.76
C LEU A 5 -22.06 21.09 -30.22
N ALA A 6 -21.10 20.54 -31.00
CA ALA A 6 -20.30 19.39 -30.54
C ALA A 6 -19.16 19.75 -29.58
N ARG A 7 -18.78 21.04 -29.47
CA ARG A 7 -17.64 21.48 -28.64
C ARG A 7 -18.00 21.84 -27.19
N THR A 8 -19.27 21.78 -26.82
CA THR A 8 -19.72 22.15 -25.46
C THR A 8 -20.10 20.92 -24.62
N ALA A 9 -20.26 19.74 -25.22
CA ALA A 9 -20.61 18.50 -24.53
C ALA A 9 -19.38 17.76 -23.94
N GLU A 10 -18.16 18.08 -24.37
CA GLU A 10 -16.92 17.48 -23.81
C GLU A 10 -16.46 18.11 -22.49
N LEU A 11 -17.06 19.22 -22.07
CA LEU A 11 -16.69 19.94 -20.84
C LEU A 11 -17.39 19.45 -19.56
N PHE A 12 -18.24 18.41 -19.67
CA PHE A 12 -18.93 17.80 -18.52
C PHE A 12 -18.83 16.27 -18.50
N ARG A 13 -17.72 15.68 -18.95
CA ARG A 13 -17.36 14.35 -18.45
C ARG A 13 -16.93 14.53 -17.00
N GLY A 14 -17.90 14.42 -16.08
CA GLY A 14 -17.61 14.29 -14.66
C GLY A 14 -16.51 13.26 -14.48
N THR A 15 -15.48 13.60 -13.71
CA THR A 15 -14.34 12.73 -13.47
C THR A 15 -14.85 11.33 -13.12
N LYS A 16 -14.41 10.31 -13.86
CA LYS A 16 -14.85 8.91 -13.68
C LYS A 16 -14.26 8.26 -12.43
N VAL A 17 -14.21 9.00 -11.32
CA VAL A 17 -13.75 8.46 -10.04
C VAL A 17 -14.86 7.59 -9.47
N PRO A 18 -14.61 6.29 -9.22
CA PRO A 18 -15.65 5.36 -8.81
C PRO A 18 -16.12 5.63 -7.38
N ASP A 19 -17.41 5.38 -7.15
CA ASP A 19 -18.03 5.41 -5.81
C ASP A 19 -18.50 4.03 -5.34
N GLN A 20 -18.15 3.00 -6.12
CA GLN A 20 -18.58 1.62 -5.90
C GLN A 20 -17.64 0.88 -4.94
N GLN A 21 -18.15 -0.16 -4.29
CA GLN A 21 -17.31 -1.11 -3.58
C GLN A 21 -16.57 -2.02 -4.56
N TYR A 22 -15.35 -2.40 -4.22
CA TYR A 22 -14.60 -3.38 -5.01
C TYR A 22 -15.32 -4.73 -4.99
N ARG A 23 -15.28 -5.41 -6.13
CA ARG A 23 -15.88 -6.73 -6.35
C ARG A 23 -14.94 -7.53 -7.26
N PRO A 24 -14.25 -8.57 -6.77
CA PRO A 24 -13.23 -9.28 -7.54
C PRO A 24 -13.68 -9.77 -8.92
N GLY A 25 -14.93 -10.25 -9.03
CA GLY A 25 -15.48 -10.75 -10.29
C GLY A 25 -15.93 -9.69 -11.30
N GLU A 26 -16.01 -8.41 -10.89
CA GLU A 26 -16.50 -7.32 -11.75
C GLU A 26 -15.40 -6.31 -12.09
N HIS A 27 -14.42 -6.10 -11.21
CA HIS A 27 -13.55 -4.93 -11.23
C HIS A 27 -12.07 -5.20 -11.58
N GLY A 28 -11.73 -6.42 -12.01
CA GLY A 28 -10.35 -6.83 -12.26
C GLY A 28 -9.53 -6.96 -10.96
N PRO A 29 -8.37 -7.62 -10.98
CA PRO A 29 -7.55 -7.81 -9.78
C PRO A 29 -6.91 -6.49 -9.30
N ILE A 30 -6.87 -6.28 -7.99
CA ILE A 30 -6.13 -5.15 -7.38
C ILE A 30 -4.64 -5.49 -7.35
N VAL A 31 -4.29 -6.66 -6.81
CA VAL A 31 -2.95 -7.24 -6.81
C VAL A 31 -2.82 -8.25 -7.94
N GLN A 32 -1.71 -8.21 -8.66
CA GLN A 32 -1.46 -9.11 -9.79
C GLN A 32 -0.80 -10.39 -9.29
N ASP A 33 -1.04 -11.48 -10.02
CA ASP A 33 -0.26 -12.70 -9.84
C ASP A 33 1.18 -12.48 -10.32
N VAL A 34 2.13 -12.97 -9.54
CA VAL A 34 3.56 -12.94 -9.85
C VAL A 34 4.06 -14.36 -10.00
N GLU A 35 4.83 -14.60 -11.06
CA GLU A 35 5.56 -15.84 -11.30
C GLU A 35 6.97 -15.75 -10.70
N PHE A 36 7.48 -16.88 -10.21
CA PHE A 36 8.80 -16.97 -9.60
C PHE A 36 9.64 -18.02 -10.32
N GLU A 37 10.94 -17.76 -10.44
CA GLU A 37 11.91 -18.77 -10.89
C GLU A 37 12.11 -19.83 -9.80
N ASP A 38 12.09 -19.39 -8.53
CA ASP A 38 12.12 -20.24 -7.35
C ASP A 38 10.90 -21.18 -7.30
N ARG A 39 11.07 -22.35 -6.68
CA ARG A 39 9.97 -23.28 -6.48
C ARG A 39 8.98 -22.71 -5.47
N VAL A 40 7.73 -22.52 -5.87
CA VAL A 40 6.65 -22.13 -4.96
C VAL A 40 6.33 -23.26 -3.99
N VAL A 41 6.42 -22.98 -2.68
CA VAL A 41 6.09 -23.92 -1.60
C VAL A 41 4.64 -23.73 -1.18
N GLU A 42 4.25 -22.49 -0.92
CA GLU A 42 2.89 -22.15 -0.51
C GLU A 42 2.53 -20.70 -0.84
N ARG A 43 1.22 -20.40 -0.76
CA ARG A 43 0.67 -19.06 -0.98
C ARG A 43 -0.60 -18.89 -0.14
N TYR A 44 -0.71 -17.76 0.54
CA TYR A 44 -1.91 -17.39 1.29
C TYR A 44 -2.08 -15.87 1.41
N TRP A 45 -3.32 -15.45 1.68
CA TRP A 45 -3.68 -14.04 1.84
C TRP A 45 -3.22 -13.48 3.18
N LEU A 46 -2.67 -12.27 3.15
CA LEU A 46 -2.34 -11.49 4.34
C LEU A 46 -3.46 -10.48 4.63
N ASN A 47 -3.78 -9.68 3.62
CA ASN A 47 -4.82 -8.66 3.68
C ASN A 47 -5.60 -8.65 2.36
N PRO A 48 -6.58 -9.54 2.16
CA PRO A 48 -7.31 -9.62 0.92
C PRO A 48 -8.19 -8.38 0.73
N PRO A 49 -8.29 -7.83 -0.50
CA PRO A 49 -7.71 -8.32 -1.76
C PRO A 49 -6.37 -7.64 -2.14
N PHE A 50 -5.66 -7.07 -1.17
CA PHE A 50 -4.53 -6.17 -1.42
C PHE A 50 -3.18 -6.87 -1.39
N ALA A 51 -2.95 -7.73 -0.41
CA ALA A 51 -1.64 -8.35 -0.20
C ALA A 51 -1.75 -9.83 0.16
N TYR A 52 -0.85 -10.62 -0.42
CA TYR A 52 -0.66 -12.04 -0.12
C TYR A 52 0.83 -12.34 -0.05
N VAL A 53 1.19 -13.46 0.54
CA VAL A 53 2.57 -13.97 0.53
C VAL A 53 2.67 -15.20 -0.36
N VAL A 54 3.83 -15.36 -0.97
CA VAL A 54 4.30 -16.63 -1.54
C VAL A 54 5.58 -17.01 -0.83
N VAL A 55 5.59 -18.17 -0.18
CA VAL A 55 6.85 -18.75 0.29
C VAL A 55 7.43 -19.55 -0.85
N THR A 56 8.65 -19.19 -1.25
CA THR A 56 9.40 -19.89 -2.30
C THR A 56 10.62 -20.60 -1.72
N TYR A 57 11.16 -21.56 -2.46
CA TYR A 57 12.41 -22.24 -2.16
C TYR A 57 13.40 -21.99 -3.30
N ASP A 58 14.51 -21.32 -2.99
CA ASP A 58 15.62 -21.10 -3.91
C ASP A 58 16.55 -22.33 -3.85
N ASP A 59 16.49 -23.16 -4.90
CA ASP A 59 17.31 -24.39 -4.99
C ASP A 59 18.82 -24.11 -5.13
N GLN A 60 19.23 -22.90 -5.52
CA GLN A 60 20.65 -22.53 -5.62
C GLN A 60 21.22 -22.12 -4.25
N GLN A 61 20.43 -21.41 -3.46
CA GLN A 61 20.81 -20.91 -2.13
C GLN A 61 20.39 -21.84 -1.00
N ASP A 62 19.64 -22.90 -1.30
CA ASP A 62 19.13 -23.90 -0.35
C ASP A 62 18.36 -23.27 0.82
N LYS A 63 17.49 -22.29 0.51
CA LYS A 63 16.75 -21.52 1.52
C LYS A 63 15.32 -21.20 1.08
N HIS A 64 14.46 -21.02 2.08
CA HIS A 64 13.12 -20.46 1.87
C HIS A 64 13.19 -18.93 1.81
N LEU A 65 12.27 -18.33 1.05
CA LEU A 65 12.14 -16.89 0.89
C LEU A 65 10.68 -16.46 1.06
N TYR A 66 10.45 -15.45 1.88
CA TYR A 66 9.12 -14.94 2.19
C TYR A 66 8.78 -13.76 1.24
N ARG A 67 7.99 -14.01 0.20
CA ARG A 67 7.72 -13.02 -0.87
C ARG A 67 6.36 -12.34 -0.65
N VAL A 68 6.36 -11.15 -0.07
CA VAL A 68 5.19 -10.29 0.02
C VAL A 68 4.86 -9.73 -1.36
N ILE A 69 3.61 -9.91 -1.78
CA ILE A 69 3.09 -9.36 -3.04
C ILE A 69 2.00 -8.35 -2.73
N GLU A 70 2.25 -7.12 -3.17
CA GLU A 70 1.36 -5.97 -3.04
C GLU A 70 0.98 -5.46 -4.43
N PRO A 71 -0.04 -4.58 -4.55
CA PRO A 71 -0.44 -4.04 -5.83
C PRO A 71 0.66 -3.16 -6.43
N SER A 72 1.16 -3.51 -7.62
CA SER A 72 2.13 -2.65 -8.32
C SER A 72 1.50 -1.30 -8.68
N LEU A 73 2.24 -0.22 -8.43
CA LEU A 73 1.91 1.10 -8.96
C LEU A 73 2.71 1.35 -10.23
N ASP A 74 2.06 1.89 -11.26
CA ASP A 74 2.80 2.45 -12.39
C ASP A 74 3.47 3.79 -12.01
N ARG A 75 4.26 4.36 -12.93
CA ARG A 75 4.97 5.63 -12.67
C ARG A 75 4.01 6.77 -12.32
N PHE A 76 2.86 6.85 -12.99
CA PHE A 76 1.88 7.88 -12.75
C PHE A 76 1.19 7.69 -11.40
N GLU A 77 0.82 6.46 -11.05
CA GLU A 77 0.24 6.12 -9.75
C GLU A 77 1.24 6.37 -8.61
N THR A 78 2.53 6.18 -8.85
CA THR A 78 3.61 6.47 -7.88
C THR A 78 3.73 7.97 -7.63
N ASP A 79 3.83 8.80 -8.66
CA ASP A 79 3.88 10.26 -8.50
C ASP A 79 2.59 10.80 -7.84
N LEU A 80 1.46 10.17 -8.18
CA LEU A 80 0.16 10.51 -7.62
C LEU A 80 0.06 10.16 -6.14
N ILE A 81 0.56 9.00 -5.70
CA ILE A 81 0.46 8.60 -4.29
C ILE A 81 1.29 9.52 -3.39
N GLU A 82 2.48 9.95 -3.85
CA GLU A 82 3.31 10.92 -3.14
C GLU A 82 2.57 12.24 -2.94
N SER A 83 1.98 12.78 -4.00
CA SER A 83 1.17 14.00 -3.94
C SER A 83 -0.04 13.83 -3.01
N LEU A 84 -0.68 12.66 -3.04
CA LEU A 84 -1.82 12.36 -2.17
C LEU A 84 -1.42 12.29 -0.69
N TYR A 85 -0.27 11.72 -0.34
CA TYR A 85 0.18 11.63 1.05
C TYR A 85 0.21 13.00 1.74
N ASP A 86 0.73 14.02 1.07
CA ASP A 86 0.77 15.37 1.63
C ASP A 86 -0.63 15.98 1.73
N ASP A 87 -1.45 15.80 0.69
CA ASP A 87 -2.74 16.46 0.57
C ASP A 87 -3.84 15.86 1.46
N VAL A 88 -3.77 14.55 1.76
CA VAL A 88 -4.76 13.88 2.61
C VAL A 88 -4.43 13.99 4.11
N ARG A 89 -3.16 14.24 4.47
CA ARG A 89 -2.71 14.27 5.88
C ARG A 89 -3.51 15.26 6.74
N THR A 90 -3.55 16.53 6.33
CA THR A 90 -4.23 17.60 7.08
C THR A 90 -5.73 17.31 7.24
N PRO A 91 -6.50 17.02 6.17
CA PRO A 91 -7.91 16.65 6.30
C PRO A 91 -8.16 15.46 7.24
N LEU A 92 -7.31 14.45 7.24
CA LEU A 92 -7.46 13.29 8.12
C LEU A 92 -7.22 13.65 9.59
N LEU A 93 -6.23 14.50 9.90
CA LEU A 93 -5.94 14.93 11.27
C LEU A 93 -7.07 15.77 11.87
N TYR A 94 -7.62 16.70 11.09
CA TYR A 94 -8.69 17.60 11.56
C TYR A 94 -10.10 17.04 11.35
N GLY A 95 -10.26 16.02 10.50
CA GLY A 95 -11.52 15.33 10.24
C GLY A 95 -11.77 14.08 11.11
N ALA A 96 -10.76 13.61 11.86
CA ALA A 96 -10.80 12.38 12.66
C ALA A 96 -11.86 12.34 13.78
N GLY A 97 -12.61 13.41 14.01
CA GLY A 97 -13.64 13.50 15.05
C GLY A 97 -15.04 13.04 14.64
N GLN A 98 -15.32 12.78 13.34
CA GLN A 98 -16.67 12.44 12.87
C GLN A 98 -16.64 11.35 11.78
N GLY A 99 -16.84 10.09 12.17
CA GLY A 99 -17.15 8.98 11.25
C GLY A 99 -16.16 7.82 11.21
N ASP A 100 -16.46 6.83 10.35
CA ASP A 100 -15.61 5.68 10.06
C ASP A 100 -14.31 6.12 9.35
N PRO A 101 -13.11 5.84 9.92
CA PRO A 101 -11.83 6.23 9.34
C PRO A 101 -11.63 5.80 7.88
N GLU A 102 -12.11 4.61 7.50
CA GLU A 102 -12.00 4.14 6.12
C GLU A 102 -12.86 4.97 5.18
N GLY A 103 -14.12 5.20 5.55
CA GLY A 103 -15.04 6.05 4.81
C GLY A 103 -14.50 7.47 4.61
N VAL A 104 -13.91 8.06 5.65
CA VAL A 104 -13.27 9.38 5.57
C VAL A 104 -12.10 9.35 4.59
N LEU A 105 -11.22 8.36 4.66
CA LEU A 105 -10.08 8.25 3.75
C LEU A 105 -10.51 8.04 2.29
N LYS A 106 -11.46 7.13 2.05
CA LYS A 106 -12.03 6.88 0.71
C LYS A 106 -12.68 8.16 0.17
N GLY A 107 -13.43 8.89 0.98
CA GLY A 107 -14.06 10.17 0.61
C GLY A 107 -13.03 11.25 0.26
N GLU A 108 -11.96 11.36 1.05
CA GLU A 108 -10.85 12.26 0.80
C GLU A 108 -10.14 11.94 -0.52
N LEU A 109 -9.76 10.68 -0.71
CA LEU A 109 -9.14 10.19 -1.94
C LEU A 109 -10.00 10.56 -3.16
N ARG A 110 -11.31 10.27 -3.11
CA ARG A 110 -12.22 10.64 -4.22
C ARG A 110 -12.22 12.12 -4.50
N ARG A 111 -12.24 12.96 -3.47
CA ARG A 111 -12.24 14.42 -3.61
C ARG A 111 -10.95 14.89 -4.27
N ARG A 112 -9.79 14.36 -3.88
CA ARG A 112 -8.48 14.71 -4.45
C ARG A 112 -8.35 14.27 -5.89
N LEU A 113 -8.69 13.03 -6.21
CA LEU A 113 -8.68 12.53 -7.59
C LEU A 113 -9.57 13.38 -8.52
N LYS A 114 -10.78 13.75 -8.08
CA LYS A 114 -11.66 14.66 -8.82
C LYS A 114 -11.02 16.04 -9.02
N LYS A 115 -10.41 16.61 -7.98
CA LYS A 115 -9.74 17.92 -8.03
C LYS A 115 -8.55 17.91 -9.01
N TYR A 116 -7.79 16.82 -9.04
CA TYR A 116 -6.64 16.67 -9.94
C TYR A 116 -7.05 16.31 -11.38
N GLY A 117 -8.32 15.96 -11.61
CA GLY A 117 -8.80 15.52 -12.91
C GLY A 117 -8.34 14.10 -13.29
N VAL A 118 -8.01 13.27 -12.29
CA VAL A 118 -7.55 11.90 -12.51
C VAL A 118 -8.75 10.98 -12.77
N GLU A 119 -8.72 10.26 -13.89
CA GLU A 119 -9.61 9.14 -14.15
C GLU A 119 -8.95 7.84 -13.69
N THR A 120 -9.70 6.98 -13.00
CA THR A 120 -9.23 5.66 -12.54
C THR A 120 -10.41 4.70 -12.50
N ASP A 121 -10.16 3.40 -12.67
CA ASP A 121 -11.18 2.38 -12.49
C ASP A 121 -11.31 1.99 -11.00
N VAL A 122 -12.19 1.04 -10.70
CA VAL A 122 -12.40 0.59 -9.31
C VAL A 122 -11.13 -0.04 -8.75
N ALA A 123 -10.43 -0.91 -9.50
CA ALA A 123 -9.20 -1.52 -9.01
C ALA A 123 -8.12 -0.48 -8.71
N GLY A 124 -7.88 0.48 -9.61
CA GLY A 124 -6.92 1.56 -9.42
C GLY A 124 -7.26 2.48 -8.24
N PHE A 125 -8.54 2.81 -8.05
CA PHE A 125 -8.96 3.53 -6.85
C PHE A 125 -8.61 2.76 -5.57
N TYR A 126 -8.85 1.46 -5.53
CA TYR A 126 -8.55 0.64 -4.36
C TYR A 126 -7.05 0.36 -4.18
N ARG A 127 -6.24 0.34 -5.25
CA ARG A 127 -4.77 0.35 -5.16
C ARG A 127 -4.26 1.61 -4.46
N LEU A 128 -4.71 2.79 -4.88
CA LEU A 128 -4.33 4.06 -4.23
C LEU A 128 -4.83 4.11 -2.79
N TYR A 129 -6.07 3.67 -2.54
CA TYR A 129 -6.62 3.57 -1.19
C TYR A 129 -5.76 2.69 -0.28
N TYR A 130 -5.30 1.53 -0.76
CA TYR A 130 -4.46 0.62 -0.01
C TYR A 130 -3.19 1.29 0.52
N TYR A 131 -2.44 1.95 -0.37
CA TYR A 131 -1.21 2.64 0.01
C TYR A 131 -1.46 3.81 0.97
N LEU A 132 -2.54 4.59 0.77
CA LEU A 132 -2.93 5.62 1.74
C LEU A 132 -3.29 5.01 3.11
N TYR A 133 -4.11 3.96 3.13
CA TYR A 133 -4.56 3.34 4.36
C TYR A 133 -3.38 2.76 5.15
N ARG A 134 -2.52 1.99 4.48
CA ARG A 134 -1.27 1.44 5.01
C ARG A 134 -0.35 2.51 5.59
N ARG A 135 -0.27 3.69 4.97
CA ARG A 135 0.59 4.80 5.43
C ARG A 135 0.07 5.55 6.66
N PHE A 136 -1.25 5.71 6.78
CA PHE A 136 -1.87 6.55 7.82
C PHE A 136 -2.47 5.79 8.98
N ARG A 137 -2.94 4.56 8.74
CA ARG A 137 -3.62 3.71 9.73
C ARG A 137 -2.88 2.42 9.98
N GLY A 138 -2.22 1.89 8.96
CA GLY A 138 -1.37 0.71 9.06
C GLY A 138 0.04 1.00 9.54
N PHE A 139 0.90 0.01 9.34
CA PHE A 139 2.31 0.03 9.75
C PHE A 139 3.24 0.40 8.59
N GLY A 140 2.78 1.18 7.60
CA GLY A 140 3.58 1.52 6.42
C GLY A 140 4.19 0.28 5.79
N ARG A 141 5.48 0.28 5.48
CA ARG A 141 6.05 -0.78 4.65
C ARG A 141 5.89 -2.20 5.22
N ILE A 142 5.93 -2.36 6.55
CA ILE A 142 5.79 -3.68 7.17
C ILE A 142 4.33 -4.15 7.33
N ASP A 143 3.35 -3.32 6.97
CA ASP A 143 1.92 -3.60 7.18
C ASP A 143 1.45 -4.98 6.68
N PRO A 144 1.87 -5.49 5.50
CA PRO A 144 1.53 -6.85 5.09
C PRO A 144 2.03 -7.91 6.09
N LEU A 145 3.26 -7.77 6.58
CA LEU A 145 3.85 -8.71 7.56
C LEU A 145 3.08 -8.67 8.88
N MET A 146 2.62 -7.48 9.29
CA MET A 146 1.82 -7.30 10.51
C MET A 146 0.43 -7.96 10.45
N HIS A 147 -0.03 -8.33 9.26
CA HIS A 147 -1.28 -9.05 9.07
C HIS A 147 -1.11 -10.58 9.14
N ASP A 148 0.11 -11.07 9.17
CA ASP A 148 0.40 -12.50 9.23
C ASP A 148 0.41 -13.00 10.69
N PRO A 149 -0.53 -13.87 11.10
CA PRO A 149 -0.52 -14.43 12.44
C PRO A 149 0.59 -15.46 12.68
N ALA A 150 1.25 -15.97 11.63
CA ALA A 150 2.34 -16.93 11.75
C ALA A 150 3.71 -16.26 11.94
N ILE A 151 3.78 -14.92 11.90
CA ILE A 151 5.00 -14.17 12.18
C ILE A 151 5.00 -13.76 13.66
N GLU A 152 6.02 -14.19 14.41
CA GLU A 152 6.22 -13.79 15.80
C GLU A 152 7.00 -12.48 15.91
N ASP A 153 8.11 -12.36 15.17
CA ASP A 153 9.02 -11.22 15.22
C ASP A 153 9.39 -10.71 13.82
N ILE A 154 9.65 -9.40 13.71
CA ILE A 154 10.14 -8.74 12.49
C ILE A 154 11.44 -8.00 12.83
N SER A 155 12.53 -8.34 12.14
CA SER A 155 13.87 -7.78 12.31
C SER A 155 14.21 -6.86 11.13
N CYS A 156 14.72 -5.67 11.45
CA CYS A 156 15.21 -4.67 10.50
C CYS A 156 16.63 -4.26 10.87
N ASP A 157 17.61 -4.72 10.09
CA ASP A 157 19.03 -4.55 10.42
C ASP A 157 19.67 -3.29 9.83
N GLY A 158 18.96 -2.57 8.95
CA GLY A 158 19.44 -1.31 8.39
C GLY A 158 18.90 -1.01 7.00
N TYR A 159 19.52 0.00 6.37
CA TYR A 159 19.13 0.48 5.05
C TYR A 159 19.47 -0.52 3.96
N GLU A 160 18.54 -0.68 3.01
CA GLU A 160 18.64 -1.56 1.84
C GLU A 160 18.85 -3.05 2.19
N VAL A 161 18.76 -3.41 3.47
CA VAL A 161 18.81 -4.80 3.95
C VAL A 161 17.39 -5.36 3.95
N PRO A 162 17.15 -6.55 3.36
CA PRO A 162 15.90 -7.27 3.51
C PRO A 162 15.51 -7.43 4.98
N LEU A 163 14.23 -7.23 5.28
CA LEU A 163 13.68 -7.59 6.58
C LEU A 163 13.70 -9.10 6.73
N TYR A 164 13.95 -9.55 7.95
CA TYR A 164 13.82 -10.94 8.35
C TYR A 164 12.61 -11.08 9.27
N VAL A 165 11.93 -12.22 9.19
CA VAL A 165 10.80 -12.53 10.06
C VAL A 165 11.03 -13.88 10.73
N TYR A 166 10.65 -14.00 11.99
CA TYR A 166 10.57 -15.30 12.66
C TYR A 166 9.17 -15.87 12.43
N HIS A 167 9.06 -16.85 11.52
CA HIS A 167 7.81 -17.49 11.14
C HIS A 167 7.67 -18.87 11.80
N ASP A 168 6.47 -19.24 12.25
CA ASP A 168 6.20 -20.49 12.98
C ASP A 168 6.76 -21.74 12.25
N ASP A 169 6.48 -21.86 10.95
CA ASP A 169 6.91 -23.01 10.13
C ASP A 169 8.33 -22.89 9.53
N TYR A 170 8.81 -21.67 9.28
CA TYR A 170 10.07 -21.43 8.53
C TYR A 170 11.21 -20.89 9.38
N GLN A 171 10.95 -20.55 10.64
CA GLN A 171 11.86 -19.86 11.55
C GLN A 171 12.34 -18.54 10.94
N ASP A 172 13.63 -18.24 11.02
CA ASP A 172 14.21 -17.01 10.49
C ASP A 172 14.24 -17.05 8.94
N ILE A 173 13.38 -16.26 8.30
CA ILE A 173 13.20 -16.24 6.85
C ILE A 173 13.34 -14.82 6.28
N GLU A 174 14.16 -14.70 5.24
CA GLU A 174 14.41 -13.46 4.51
C GLU A 174 13.17 -13.06 3.69
N THR A 175 12.77 -11.79 3.78
CA THR A 175 11.66 -11.23 3.01
C THR A 175 12.13 -10.47 1.77
N ASN A 176 11.23 -10.14 0.84
CA ASN A 176 11.49 -9.15 -0.22
C ASN A 176 11.20 -7.70 0.20
N VAL A 177 10.89 -7.47 1.48
CA VAL A 177 10.59 -6.12 2.01
C VAL A 177 11.88 -5.52 2.53
N SER A 178 12.21 -4.31 2.10
CA SER A 178 13.34 -3.54 2.62
C SER A 178 13.01 -2.05 2.60
N PHE A 179 13.73 -1.28 3.39
CA PHE A 179 13.64 0.17 3.45
C PHE A 179 14.88 0.80 2.84
N ASP A 180 14.72 1.88 2.08
CA ASP A 180 15.85 2.79 1.84
C ASP A 180 16.14 3.63 3.11
N GLN A 181 17.19 4.45 3.03
CA GLN A 181 17.62 5.27 4.16
C GLN A 181 16.56 6.28 4.61
N ASP A 182 16.03 7.07 3.69
CA ASP A 182 15.08 8.15 4.01
C ASP A 182 13.75 7.57 4.54
N GLU A 183 13.34 6.43 4.00
CA GLU A 183 12.15 5.72 4.43
C GLU A 183 12.32 5.11 5.82
N LEU A 184 13.45 4.45 6.11
CA LEU A 184 13.69 3.85 7.43
C LEU A 184 13.78 4.93 8.52
N ASP A 185 14.50 6.02 8.27
CA ASP A 185 14.61 7.15 9.20
C ASP A 185 13.23 7.74 9.51
N SER A 186 12.43 8.00 8.46
CA SER A 186 11.07 8.50 8.60
C SER A 186 10.15 7.51 9.33
N TYR A 187 10.35 6.21 9.10
CA TYR A 187 9.58 5.13 9.70
C TYR A 187 9.83 5.03 11.21
N ILE A 188 11.10 5.04 11.64
CA ILE A 188 11.50 4.97 13.05
C ILE A 188 10.92 6.15 13.83
N VAL A 189 11.04 7.36 13.29
CA VAL A 189 10.47 8.57 13.91
C VAL A 189 8.96 8.43 14.09
N ARG A 190 8.25 7.92 13.08
CA ARG A 190 6.79 7.71 13.14
C ARG A 190 6.40 6.66 14.18
N MET A 191 7.11 5.53 14.22
CA MET A 191 6.85 4.45 15.18
C MET A 191 7.07 4.92 16.61
N ALA A 192 8.14 5.68 16.86
CA ALA A 192 8.38 6.29 18.16
C ALA A 192 7.23 7.20 18.58
N GLN A 193 6.78 8.08 17.68
CA GLN A 193 5.66 8.99 17.94
C GLN A 193 4.36 8.22 18.23
N GLN A 194 4.07 7.15 17.48
CA GLN A 194 2.92 6.28 17.73
C GLN A 194 3.01 5.58 19.09
N ALA A 195 4.21 5.22 19.54
CA ALA A 195 4.47 4.68 20.88
C ALA A 195 4.51 5.74 22.00
N GLY A 196 4.23 7.01 21.69
CA GLY A 196 4.29 8.12 22.64
C GLY A 196 5.72 8.51 23.06
N ARG A 197 6.73 8.13 22.28
CA ARG A 197 8.16 8.40 22.51
C ARG A 197 8.71 9.36 21.47
N HIS A 198 9.78 10.08 21.83
CA HIS A 198 10.51 10.94 20.91
C HIS A 198 11.93 10.37 20.74
N ILE A 199 12.25 9.96 19.51
CA ILE A 199 13.62 9.61 19.10
C ILE A 199 14.25 10.85 18.45
N SER A 200 15.52 11.09 18.74
CA SER A 200 16.30 12.17 18.12
C SER A 200 17.75 11.74 17.99
N VAL A 201 18.55 12.42 17.17
CA VAL A 201 19.99 12.11 17.08
C VAL A 201 20.70 12.16 18.45
N GLY A 202 20.22 12.98 19.40
CA GLY A 202 20.78 13.07 20.76
C GLY A 202 20.26 12.02 21.75
N ASN A 203 19.21 11.27 21.38
CA ASN A 203 18.65 10.13 22.11
C ASN A 203 18.17 9.12 21.06
N PRO A 204 19.10 8.39 20.43
CA PRO A 204 18.79 7.41 19.41
C PRO A 204 17.96 6.26 19.98
#